data_AF-A0A960JAK3-F1
#
_entry.id   AF-A0A960JAK3-F1
#
_cell.length_a   1.000
_cell.length_b   1.000
_cell.length_c   1.000
_cell.angle_alpha   90.00
_cell.angle_beta   90.00
_cell.angle_gamma   90.00
#
_symmetry.space_group_name_H-M   'P 1'
#
loop_
_entity.id
_entity.type
_entity.pdbx_description
1 polymer ?
#
loop_
_entity_poly.entity_id
_entity_poly.type
_entity_poly.pdbx_seq_one_letter_code
_entity_poly.pdbx_strand_id
1 'polypeptide(L)'
;MTNTLHRYGDSESFHDDFILFCIASPGRNDQGAVEKQRKFLRICAKHGPSNMGNGNRGSFLPERHLNPTAHWKRNVSPNWDGVIEDVEKPGTCAAVFNSREKAEAALEEVIAADLGLSVNMSTSVQGAKACAEHCGIKRHSVEYSLGFNDPHDHLPNSQVLQLATMCGHGMVSFNMARKMLDMVREGRRTPEQAVATLARFCPCGVYNPSRAQRVLEEARDHSA
;
A
#
# COMPACT_ATOMS: atom_id res chain seq x y z
N MET A 1 -7.82 8.81 -6.78
CA MET A 1 -6.72 9.47 -6.07
C MET A 1 -5.43 8.95 -6.63
N THR A 2 -4.45 9.84 -6.81
CA THR A 2 -3.16 9.59 -7.46
C THR A 2 -2.04 9.48 -6.43
N ASN A 3 -2.38 9.44 -5.14
CA ASN A 3 -1.44 9.51 -4.04
C ASN A 3 -0.41 8.36 -4.07
N THR A 4 -0.82 7.15 -4.47
CA THR A 4 0.09 6.01 -4.60
C THR A 4 0.79 5.94 -5.97
N LEU A 5 0.49 6.84 -6.90
CA LEU A 5 1.13 6.90 -8.20
C LEU A 5 2.57 7.41 -8.11
N HIS A 6 2.83 8.32 -7.17
CA HIS A 6 4.13 8.97 -6.98
C HIS A 6 5.06 8.22 -6.02
N ARG A 7 4.95 6.89 -5.97
CA ARG A 7 5.91 6.06 -5.22
C ARG A 7 7.26 6.11 -5.92
N TYR A 8 8.31 6.25 -5.12
CA TYR A 8 9.67 6.29 -5.63
C TYR A 8 10.21 4.88 -5.91
N GLY A 9 10.93 4.74 -7.02
CA GLY A 9 11.59 3.51 -7.45
C GLY A 9 11.61 3.39 -8.97
N ASP A 10 12.49 2.56 -9.50
CA ASP A 10 12.46 2.15 -10.90
C ASP A 10 11.28 1.20 -11.18
N SER A 11 10.98 0.95 -12.46
CA SER A 11 9.85 0.10 -12.87
C SER A 11 9.96 -1.34 -12.32
N GLU A 12 11.17 -1.89 -12.26
CA GLU A 12 11.44 -3.27 -11.84
C GLU A 12 11.22 -3.45 -10.32
N SER A 13 11.43 -2.37 -9.55
CA SER A 13 11.21 -2.34 -8.11
C SER A 13 9.75 -2.56 -7.71
N PHE A 14 8.77 -2.39 -8.62
CA PHE A 14 7.34 -2.53 -8.32
C PHE A 14 6.79 -3.96 -8.51
N HIS A 15 7.63 -4.97 -8.74
CA HIS A 15 7.20 -6.36 -8.94
C HIS A 15 6.45 -6.98 -7.75
N ASP A 16 6.57 -6.39 -6.56
CA ASP A 16 5.88 -6.77 -5.33
C ASP A 16 4.96 -5.65 -4.80
N ASP A 17 4.54 -4.72 -5.65
CA ASP A 17 3.75 -3.55 -5.25
C ASP A 17 2.56 -3.29 -6.19
N PHE A 18 1.42 -3.91 -5.85
CA PHE A 18 0.16 -3.75 -6.56
C PHE A 18 -0.89 -3.21 -5.61
N ILE A 19 -1.43 -2.02 -5.88
CA ILE A 19 -2.48 -1.42 -5.05
C ILE A 19 -3.78 -1.33 -5.84
N LEU A 20 -4.82 -1.98 -5.36
CA LEU A 20 -6.19 -1.81 -5.85
C LEU A 20 -6.91 -0.77 -5.01
N PHE A 21 -7.50 0.22 -5.64
CA PHE A 21 -8.42 1.17 -5.02
C PHE A 21 -9.84 0.96 -5.51
N CYS A 22 -10.81 1.15 -4.62
CA CYS A 22 -12.22 1.18 -4.93
C CYS A 22 -12.84 2.45 -4.34
N ILE A 23 -13.45 3.28 -5.20
CA ILE A 23 -14.02 4.58 -4.83
C ILE A 23 -15.37 4.75 -5.53
N ALA A 24 -16.36 5.25 -4.79
CA ALA A 24 -17.61 5.71 -5.36
C ALA A 24 -17.49 7.16 -5.84
N SER A 25 -18.07 7.46 -7.00
CA SER A 25 -18.28 8.80 -7.50
C SER A 25 -19.55 9.39 -6.85
N PRO A 26 -19.42 10.49 -6.08
CA PRO A 26 -20.56 11.15 -5.47
C PRO A 26 -21.65 11.51 -6.50
N GLY A 27 -22.91 11.20 -6.18
CA GLY A 27 -24.07 11.48 -7.02
C GLY A 27 -24.15 10.69 -8.34
N ARG A 28 -23.27 9.70 -8.57
CA ARG A 28 -23.29 8.85 -9.78
C ARG A 28 -23.47 7.37 -9.46
N ASN A 29 -22.69 6.82 -8.53
CA ASN A 29 -22.72 5.40 -8.18
C ASN A 29 -22.50 5.14 -6.67
N ASP A 30 -22.77 6.15 -5.84
CA ASP A 30 -22.64 6.13 -4.39
C ASP A 30 -23.81 5.44 -3.66
N GLN A 31 -24.93 5.18 -4.36
CA GLN A 31 -26.03 4.40 -3.80
C GLN A 31 -25.59 2.98 -3.44
N GLY A 32 -25.74 2.63 -2.16
CA GLY A 32 -25.31 1.35 -1.61
C GLY A 32 -23.78 1.15 -1.61
N ALA A 33 -23.00 2.22 -1.79
CA ALA A 33 -21.55 2.12 -1.93
C ALA A 33 -20.87 1.50 -0.71
N VAL A 34 -21.39 1.71 0.50
CA VAL A 34 -20.83 1.11 1.73
C VAL A 34 -20.78 -0.42 1.62
N GLU A 35 -21.90 -1.08 1.31
CA GLU A 35 -21.92 -2.55 1.19
C GLU A 35 -21.13 -3.06 0.00
N LYS A 36 -21.15 -2.32 -1.12
CA LYS A 36 -20.30 -2.62 -2.28
C LYS A 36 -18.81 -2.55 -1.93
N GLN A 37 -18.41 -1.54 -1.16
CA GLN A 37 -17.03 -1.37 -0.68
C GLN A 37 -16.63 -2.44 0.33
N ARG A 38 -17.52 -2.83 1.23
CA ARG A 38 -17.31 -3.98 2.13
C ARG A 38 -17.14 -5.28 1.34
N LYS A 39 -17.94 -5.50 0.30
CA LYS A 39 -17.80 -6.65 -0.61
C LYS A 39 -16.46 -6.61 -1.35
N PHE A 40 -16.01 -5.45 -1.85
CA PHE A 40 -14.68 -5.27 -2.42
C PHE A 40 -13.58 -5.67 -1.44
N LEU A 41 -13.60 -5.15 -0.22
CA LEU A 41 -12.60 -5.49 0.81
C LEU A 41 -12.62 -6.97 1.20
N ARG A 42 -13.80 -7.60 1.27
CA ARG A 42 -13.94 -9.05 1.51
C ARG A 42 -13.29 -9.88 0.39
N ILE A 43 -13.49 -9.48 -0.87
CA ILE A 43 -12.81 -10.11 -2.01
C ILE A 43 -11.30 -9.95 -1.86
N CYS A 44 -10.81 -8.73 -1.61
CA CYS A 44 -9.38 -8.51 -1.43
C CYS A 44 -8.80 -9.34 -0.29
N ALA A 45 -9.46 -9.41 0.87
CA ALA A 45 -9.01 -10.17 2.03
C ALA A 45 -8.89 -11.68 1.73
N LYS A 46 -9.81 -12.25 0.95
CA LYS A 46 -9.76 -13.66 0.51
C LYS A 46 -8.47 -14.00 -0.27
N HIS A 47 -7.92 -13.03 -1.00
CA HIS A 47 -6.70 -13.19 -1.81
C HIS A 47 -5.41 -12.81 -1.07
N GLY A 48 -5.47 -12.58 0.24
CA GLY A 48 -4.29 -12.42 1.11
C GLY A 48 -3.46 -11.17 0.80
N PRO A 49 -4.00 -9.96 1.03
CA PRO A 49 -3.27 -8.72 0.80
C PRO A 49 -2.14 -8.56 1.84
N SER A 50 -1.07 -7.85 1.47
CA SER A 50 -0.01 -7.46 2.41
C SER A 50 -0.45 -6.32 3.34
N ASN A 51 -1.36 -5.46 2.86
CA ASN A 51 -2.03 -4.44 3.67
C ASN A 51 -3.40 -4.10 3.07
N MET A 52 -4.29 -3.56 3.87
CA MET A 52 -5.63 -3.15 3.47
C MET A 52 -6.08 -1.98 4.32
N GLY A 53 -6.93 -1.13 3.78
CA GLY A 53 -7.51 -0.04 4.53
C GLY A 53 -8.70 0.60 3.86
N ASN A 54 -9.33 1.48 4.61
CA ASN A 54 -10.36 2.38 4.15
C ASN A 54 -9.99 3.82 4.57
N GLY A 55 -10.78 4.80 4.13
CA GLY A 55 -10.54 6.23 4.43
C GLY A 55 -10.52 6.57 5.93
N ASN A 56 -11.03 5.70 6.80
CA ASN A 56 -11.07 5.88 8.25
C ASN A 56 -10.02 5.03 8.99
N ARG A 57 -9.70 3.83 8.47
CA ARG A 57 -8.93 2.80 9.18
C ARG A 57 -8.08 1.93 8.25
N GLY A 58 -6.81 1.77 8.61
CA GLY A 58 -5.88 0.81 8.02
C GLY A 58 -5.74 -0.44 8.88
N SER A 59 -5.18 -1.50 8.29
CA SER A 59 -4.99 -2.79 8.98
C SER A 59 -3.91 -2.74 10.06
N PHE A 60 -2.95 -1.82 9.91
CA PHE A 60 -1.93 -1.50 10.92
C PHE A 60 -2.37 -0.25 11.68
N LEU A 61 -3.02 -0.46 12.84
CA LEU A 61 -3.51 0.65 13.65
C LEU A 61 -2.40 1.34 14.45
N PRO A 62 -2.49 2.67 14.64
CA PRO A 62 -1.86 3.32 15.77
C PRO A 62 -2.39 2.72 17.08
N GLU A 63 -1.49 2.53 18.04
CA GLU A 63 -1.89 2.10 19.38
C GLU A 63 -2.61 3.20 20.12
N ARG A 64 -3.69 2.81 20.79
CA ARG A 64 -4.49 3.72 21.60
C ARG A 64 -3.86 3.93 22.98
N HIS A 65 -3.17 2.91 23.51
CA HIS A 65 -2.50 2.97 24.81
C HIS A 65 -1.02 3.36 24.65
N LEU A 66 -0.77 4.66 24.59
CA LEU A 66 0.59 5.20 24.51
C LEU A 66 1.32 5.01 25.85
N ASN A 67 2.33 4.15 25.85
CA ASN A 67 3.29 4.02 26.93
C ASN A 67 4.72 3.99 26.35
N PRO A 68 5.78 4.18 27.16
CA PRO A 68 7.16 4.25 26.65
C PRO A 68 7.59 3.00 25.84
N THR A 69 7.06 1.83 26.17
CA THR A 69 7.37 0.56 25.50
C THR A 69 6.50 0.29 24.26
N ALA A 70 5.45 1.08 24.06
CA ALA A 70 4.46 0.85 23.03
C ALA A 70 5.06 1.00 21.61
N HIS A 71 6.16 1.75 21.45
CA HIS A 71 6.90 1.80 20.17
C HIS A 71 7.81 0.58 19.92
N TRP A 72 7.93 -0.35 20.87
CA TRP A 72 8.95 -1.39 20.88
C TRP A 72 8.39 -2.82 20.90
N LYS A 73 7.23 -3.06 21.52
CA LYS A 73 6.53 -4.36 21.50
C LYS A 73 5.11 -4.17 21.00
N ARG A 74 4.79 -4.64 19.80
CA ARG A 74 3.43 -4.55 19.26
C ARG A 74 3.01 -5.76 18.44
N ASN A 75 1.70 -5.99 18.47
CA ASN A 75 1.04 -6.89 17.57
C ASN A 75 1.09 -6.30 16.15
N VAL A 76 1.68 -7.06 15.24
CA VAL A 76 1.84 -6.72 13.82
C VAL A 76 0.80 -7.43 12.95
N SER A 77 -0.15 -8.14 13.56
CA SER A 77 -1.17 -8.87 12.84
C SER A 77 -2.18 -7.89 12.25
N PRO A 78 -2.40 -7.91 10.93
CA PRO A 78 -3.39 -7.06 10.29
C PRO A 78 -4.80 -7.46 10.73
N ASN A 79 -5.67 -6.47 10.95
CA ASN A 79 -7.07 -6.69 11.30
C ASN A 79 -7.98 -6.39 10.09
N TRP A 80 -8.23 -7.41 9.27
CA TRP A 80 -9.05 -7.29 8.06
C TRP A 80 -10.52 -7.03 8.38
N ASP A 81 -11.09 -7.76 9.33
CA ASP A 81 -12.51 -7.65 9.69
C ASP A 81 -12.83 -6.24 10.20
N GLY A 82 -11.98 -5.69 11.07
CA GLY A 82 -12.15 -4.32 11.55
C GLY A 82 -12.02 -3.26 10.46
N VAL A 83 -11.25 -3.51 9.38
CA VAL A 83 -11.22 -2.60 8.22
C VAL A 83 -12.49 -2.71 7.39
N ILE A 84 -13.10 -3.89 7.28
CA ILE A 84 -14.36 -4.10 6.55
C ILE A 84 -15.53 -3.50 7.33
N GLU A 85 -15.61 -3.74 8.64
CA GLU A 85 -16.70 -3.28 9.50
C GLU A 85 -16.73 -1.75 9.63
N ASP A 86 -15.57 -1.09 9.77
CA ASP A 86 -15.44 0.37 9.93
C ASP A 86 -15.70 1.19 8.65
N VAL A 87 -16.15 0.55 7.56
CA VAL A 87 -16.69 1.27 6.40
C VAL A 87 -18.08 1.79 6.74
N GLU A 88 -18.16 2.98 7.30
CA GLU A 88 -19.43 3.59 7.74
C GLU A 88 -20.08 4.49 6.66
N LYS A 89 -19.25 5.08 5.80
CA LYS A 89 -19.69 6.01 4.75
C LYS A 89 -18.93 5.75 3.45
N PRO A 90 -19.50 6.10 2.28
CA PRO A 90 -18.79 6.00 1.01
C PRO A 90 -17.45 6.74 1.10
N GLY A 91 -16.37 6.02 0.84
CA GLY A 91 -15.03 6.57 0.99
C GLY A 91 -14.05 5.94 0.00
N THR A 92 -12.77 5.94 0.38
CA THR A 92 -11.75 5.18 -0.33
C THR A 92 -11.55 3.85 0.35
N CYS A 93 -11.57 2.75 -0.40
CA CYS A 93 -11.12 1.44 0.05
C CYS A 93 -9.90 1.04 -0.78
N ALA A 94 -8.92 0.40 -0.14
CA ALA A 94 -7.69 0.00 -0.80
C ALA A 94 -7.16 -1.32 -0.25
N ALA A 95 -6.55 -2.10 -1.14
CA ALA A 95 -5.81 -3.31 -0.80
C ALA A 95 -4.47 -3.32 -1.54
N VAL A 96 -3.44 -3.78 -0.86
CA VAL A 96 -2.06 -3.86 -1.34
C VAL A 96 -1.68 -5.32 -1.43
N PHE A 97 -1.10 -5.73 -2.56
CA PHE A 97 -0.65 -7.09 -2.83
C PHE A 97 0.83 -7.09 -3.12
N ASN A 98 1.50 -8.13 -2.63
CA ASN A 98 2.95 -8.32 -2.74
C ASN A 98 3.36 -9.28 -3.87
N SER A 99 2.42 -9.62 -4.74
CA SER A 99 2.65 -10.52 -5.88
C SER A 99 1.60 -10.25 -6.93
N ARG A 100 1.98 -10.35 -8.20
CA ARG A 100 1.10 -10.14 -9.34
C ARG A 100 -0.08 -11.11 -9.34
N GLU A 101 0.17 -12.37 -9.02
CA GLU A 101 -0.80 -13.47 -9.06
C GLU A 101 -1.99 -13.21 -8.12
N LYS A 102 -1.72 -12.79 -6.88
CA LYS A 102 -2.75 -12.40 -5.92
C LYS A 102 -3.54 -11.16 -6.37
N ALA A 103 -2.84 -10.18 -6.96
CA ALA A 103 -3.47 -8.96 -7.44
C ALA A 103 -4.40 -9.24 -8.63
N GLU A 104 -3.97 -10.09 -9.56
CA GLU A 104 -4.76 -10.56 -10.69
C GLU A 104 -5.98 -11.36 -10.22
N ALA A 105 -5.80 -12.36 -9.36
CA ALA A 105 -6.90 -13.16 -8.82
C ALA A 105 -7.95 -12.31 -8.07
N ALA A 106 -7.49 -11.31 -7.30
CA ALA A 106 -8.38 -10.35 -6.66
C ALA A 106 -9.11 -9.46 -7.68
N LEU A 107 -8.41 -8.98 -8.70
CA LEU A 107 -8.99 -8.14 -9.74
C LEU A 107 -10.05 -8.90 -10.55
N GLU A 108 -9.79 -10.16 -10.92
CA GLU A 108 -10.76 -11.03 -11.61
C GLU A 108 -12.07 -11.18 -10.81
N GLU A 109 -11.96 -11.46 -9.52
CA GLU A 109 -13.15 -11.62 -8.66
C GLU A 109 -13.87 -10.28 -8.45
N VAL A 110 -13.14 -9.15 -8.39
CA VAL A 110 -13.74 -7.81 -8.35
C VAL A 110 -14.48 -7.48 -9.65
N ILE A 111 -13.93 -7.85 -10.81
CA ILE A 111 -14.60 -7.69 -12.12
C ILE A 111 -15.86 -8.54 -12.17
N ALA A 112 -15.78 -9.82 -11.80
CA ALA A 112 -16.92 -10.73 -11.78
C ALA A 112 -18.02 -10.29 -10.80
N ALA A 113 -17.64 -9.61 -9.72
CA ALA A 113 -18.58 -9.09 -8.74
C ALA A 113 -19.40 -7.88 -9.22
N ASP A 114 -18.99 -7.23 -10.32
CA ASP A 114 -19.63 -6.09 -10.98
C ASP A 114 -20.28 -5.11 -10.01
N LEU A 115 -19.47 -4.54 -9.12
CA LEU A 115 -19.95 -3.71 -8.02
C LEU A 115 -20.48 -2.35 -8.48
N GLY A 116 -20.28 -1.99 -9.75
CA GLY A 116 -20.61 -0.68 -10.31
C GLY A 116 -19.80 0.47 -9.70
N LEU A 117 -18.67 0.17 -9.04
CA LEU A 117 -17.76 1.15 -8.43
C LEU A 117 -16.52 1.37 -9.29
N SER A 118 -15.88 2.53 -9.15
CA SER A 118 -14.65 2.83 -9.87
C SER A 118 -13.48 2.12 -9.19
N VAL A 119 -12.79 1.25 -9.93
CA VAL A 119 -11.59 0.55 -9.48
C VAL A 119 -10.38 1.03 -10.28
N ASN A 120 -9.28 1.31 -9.59
CA ASN A 120 -7.99 1.57 -10.24
C ASN A 120 -6.89 0.70 -9.62
N MET A 121 -5.85 0.44 -10.41
CA MET A 121 -4.65 -0.27 -10.00
C MET A 121 -3.45 0.68 -10.10
N SER A 122 -2.67 0.78 -9.03
CA SER A 122 -1.36 1.44 -9.03
C SER A 122 -0.26 0.39 -8.93
N THR A 123 0.69 0.42 -9.87
CA THR A 123 1.92 -0.39 -9.95
C THR A 123 2.76 0.16 -11.12
N SER A 124 3.80 -0.53 -11.58
CA SER A 124 4.51 -0.15 -12.81
C SER A 124 3.61 -0.16 -14.04
N VAL A 125 4.01 0.58 -15.08
CA VAL A 125 3.25 0.63 -16.35
C VAL A 125 3.11 -0.77 -16.96
N GLN A 126 4.18 -1.54 -16.94
CA GLN A 126 4.21 -2.92 -17.41
C GLN A 126 3.32 -3.81 -16.53
N GLY A 127 3.41 -3.69 -15.21
CA GLY A 127 2.57 -4.45 -14.27
C GLY A 127 1.09 -4.21 -14.50
N ALA A 128 0.67 -2.94 -14.60
CA ALA A 128 -0.73 -2.58 -14.81
C ALA A 128 -1.25 -3.05 -16.18
N LYS A 129 -0.42 -2.98 -17.23
CA LYS A 129 -0.77 -3.50 -18.55
C LYS A 129 -0.95 -5.02 -18.50
N ALA A 130 -0.03 -5.73 -17.86
CA ALA A 130 -0.03 -7.18 -17.81
C ALA A 130 -1.23 -7.72 -17.01
N CYS A 131 -1.58 -7.10 -15.88
CA CYS A 131 -2.81 -7.43 -15.13
C CYS A 131 -4.08 -7.17 -15.95
N ALA A 132 -4.12 -6.08 -16.72
CA ALA A 132 -5.27 -5.77 -17.57
C ALA A 132 -5.44 -6.80 -18.70
N GLU A 133 -4.36 -7.21 -19.34
CA GLU A 133 -4.34 -8.26 -20.37
C GLU A 133 -4.78 -9.61 -19.79
N HIS A 134 -4.27 -9.95 -18.60
CA HIS A 134 -4.63 -11.19 -17.89
C HIS A 134 -6.13 -11.26 -17.61
N CYS A 135 -6.71 -10.20 -17.03
CA CYS A 135 -8.13 -10.14 -16.72
C CYS A 135 -9.02 -9.86 -17.95
N GLY A 136 -8.45 -9.74 -19.16
CA GLY A 136 -9.20 -9.47 -20.38
C GLY A 136 -9.90 -8.09 -20.41
N ILE A 137 -9.39 -7.11 -19.65
CA ILE A 137 -10.01 -5.78 -19.56
C ILE A 137 -9.28 -4.74 -20.41
N LYS A 138 -10.05 -3.87 -21.07
CA LYS A 138 -9.51 -2.65 -21.68
C LYS A 138 -9.48 -1.54 -20.65
N ARG A 139 -8.29 -1.06 -20.30
CA ARG A 139 -8.10 0.08 -19.39
C ARG A 139 -8.83 1.31 -19.94
N HIS A 140 -9.70 1.91 -19.13
CA HIS A 140 -10.44 3.13 -19.48
C HIS A 140 -9.52 4.36 -19.53
N SER A 141 -8.62 4.49 -18.55
CA SER A 141 -7.72 5.63 -18.38
C SER A 141 -6.39 5.18 -17.81
N VAL A 142 -5.34 5.97 -18.06
CA VAL A 142 -3.98 5.71 -17.60
C VAL A 142 -3.38 7.01 -17.12
N GLU A 143 -2.67 6.95 -16.00
CA GLU A 143 -1.92 8.08 -15.45
C GLU A 143 -0.46 7.66 -15.27
N TYR A 144 0.46 8.58 -15.52
CA TYR A 144 1.90 8.35 -15.45
C TYR A 144 2.55 9.34 -14.49
N SER A 145 3.40 8.83 -13.59
CA SER A 145 4.36 9.66 -12.86
C SER A 145 5.70 9.62 -13.60
N LEU A 146 6.14 10.77 -14.12
CA LEU A 146 7.30 10.88 -15.04
C LEU A 146 8.68 10.86 -14.35
N GLY A 147 8.74 10.55 -13.05
CA GLY A 147 10.00 10.42 -12.31
C GLY A 147 10.86 11.70 -12.28
N PHE A 148 12.14 11.54 -11.95
CA PHE A 148 13.14 12.62 -11.95
C PHE A 148 14.10 12.45 -13.14
N ASN A 149 14.50 13.57 -13.77
CA ASN A 149 15.39 13.57 -14.94
C ASN A 149 16.89 13.32 -14.62
N ASP A 150 17.20 13.07 -13.35
CA ASP A 150 18.47 12.52 -12.88
C ASP A 150 18.25 12.12 -11.41
N PRO A 151 17.88 10.86 -11.13
CA PRO A 151 17.40 10.48 -9.81
C PRO A 151 18.50 10.45 -8.75
N HIS A 152 19.79 10.49 -9.14
CA HIS A 152 20.93 10.35 -8.22
C HIS A 152 20.77 9.16 -7.26
N ASP A 153 20.25 8.03 -7.75
CA ASP A 153 19.88 6.86 -6.94
C ASP A 153 21.06 6.19 -6.22
N HIS A 154 22.28 6.52 -6.64
CA HIS A 154 23.52 6.14 -5.97
C HIS A 154 23.73 6.84 -4.61
N LEU A 155 22.90 7.84 -4.27
CA LEU A 155 22.96 8.53 -2.98
C LEU A 155 22.08 7.82 -1.93
N PRO A 156 22.45 7.83 -0.63
CA PRO A 156 21.72 7.15 0.44
C PRO A 156 20.26 7.59 0.66
N ASN A 157 19.82 8.63 -0.05
CA ASN A 157 18.48 9.20 0.09
C ASN A 157 17.41 8.40 -0.69
N SER A 158 17.80 7.59 -1.68
CA SER A 158 16.87 6.81 -2.51
C SER A 158 16.02 5.86 -1.67
N GLN A 159 16.62 5.08 -0.77
CA GLN A 159 15.90 4.18 0.15
C GLN A 159 14.96 4.95 1.09
N VAL A 160 15.37 6.13 1.56
CA VAL A 160 14.51 7.00 2.39
C VAL A 160 13.29 7.49 1.57
N LEU A 161 13.49 7.86 0.30
CA LEU A 161 12.41 8.23 -0.61
C LEU A 161 11.45 7.07 -0.85
N GLN A 162 11.96 5.86 -1.12
CA GLN A 162 11.14 4.65 -1.31
C GLN A 162 10.27 4.37 -0.08
N LEU A 163 10.84 4.47 1.12
CA LEU A 163 10.13 4.24 2.37
C LEU A 163 9.10 5.32 2.70
N ALA A 164 9.38 6.60 2.43
CA ALA A 164 8.49 7.70 2.79
C ALA A 164 7.34 7.91 1.79
N THR A 165 7.60 7.73 0.49
CA THR A 165 6.62 8.00 -0.59
C THR A 165 5.53 6.93 -0.69
N MET A 166 5.75 5.74 -0.14
CA MET A 166 4.83 4.60 -0.21
C MET A 166 3.42 4.89 0.35
N CYS A 167 3.32 5.74 1.38
CA CYS A 167 2.02 6.15 1.93
C CYS A 167 1.21 7.03 0.94
N GLY A 168 1.89 7.75 0.04
CA GLY A 168 1.28 8.70 -0.90
C GLY A 168 0.74 10.00 -0.31
N HIS A 169 0.35 10.02 0.97
CA HIS A 169 -0.15 11.22 1.66
C HIS A 169 0.95 11.96 2.45
N GLY A 170 2.21 11.50 2.42
CA GLY A 170 3.31 12.10 3.18
C GLY A 170 3.24 11.90 4.70
N MET A 171 2.39 10.98 5.18
CA MET A 171 2.23 10.73 6.63
C MET A 171 3.41 9.94 7.24
N VAL A 172 4.18 9.22 6.42
CA VAL A 172 5.48 8.68 6.80
C VAL A 172 6.53 9.75 6.52
N SER A 173 7.01 10.42 7.57
CA SER A 173 8.01 11.49 7.40
C SER A 173 9.36 10.93 6.96
N PHE A 174 10.08 11.70 6.14
CA PHE A 174 11.44 11.35 5.69
C PHE A 174 12.40 11.15 6.87
N ASN A 175 12.29 11.95 7.93
CA ASN A 175 13.10 11.81 9.13
C ASN A 175 12.82 10.49 9.86
N MET A 176 11.56 10.05 9.91
CA MET A 176 11.22 8.77 10.52
C MET A 176 11.68 7.59 9.67
N ALA A 177 11.51 7.66 8.35
CA ALA A 177 12.02 6.66 7.41
C ALA A 177 13.55 6.52 7.55
N ARG A 178 14.28 7.64 7.54
CA ARG A 178 15.74 7.67 7.76
C ARG A 178 16.13 7.06 9.10
N LYS A 179 15.46 7.47 10.18
CA LYS A 179 15.73 6.94 11.52
C LYS A 179 15.52 5.42 11.61
N MET A 180 14.50 4.89 10.94
CA MET A 180 14.25 3.43 10.89
C MET A 180 15.32 2.71 10.06
N LEU A 181 15.72 3.28 8.92
CA LEU A 181 16.80 2.79 8.09
C LEU A 181 18.12 2.70 8.87
N ASP A 182 18.51 3.79 9.54
CA ASP A 182 19.74 3.86 10.33
C ASP A 182 19.73 2.85 11.49
N MET A 183 18.60 2.72 12.21
CA MET A 183 18.49 1.71 13.29
C MET A 183 18.60 0.27 12.77
N VAL A 184 18.16 -0.02 11.55
CA VAL A 184 18.32 -1.34 10.93
C VAL A 184 19.77 -1.58 10.55
N ARG A 185 20.46 -0.60 9.94
CA ARG A 185 21.89 -0.67 9.61
C ARG A 185 22.77 -0.83 10.85
N GLU A 186 22.45 -0.14 11.93
CA GLU A 186 23.14 -0.23 13.22
C GLU A 186 22.83 -1.54 13.99
N GLY A 187 21.95 -2.41 13.46
CA GLY A 187 21.55 -3.65 14.13
C GLY A 187 20.69 -3.45 15.39
N ARG A 188 20.18 -2.22 15.61
CA ARG A 188 19.33 -1.86 16.76
C ARG A 188 17.88 -2.27 16.58
N ARG A 189 17.45 -2.54 15.34
CA ARG A 189 16.13 -3.09 14.98
C ARG A 189 16.25 -4.06 13.82
N THR A 190 15.32 -5.01 13.77
CA THR A 190 15.15 -5.86 12.59
C THR A 190 14.31 -5.13 11.51
N PRO A 191 14.43 -5.49 10.22
CA PRO A 191 13.55 -4.96 9.17
C PRO A 191 12.06 -5.05 9.53
N GLU A 192 11.61 -6.19 10.07
CA GLU A 192 10.20 -6.41 10.43
C GLU A 192 9.73 -5.41 11.51
N GLN A 193 10.58 -5.15 12.51
CA GLN A 193 10.28 -4.17 13.57
C GLN A 193 10.20 -2.74 13.04
N ALA A 194 11.04 -2.40 12.06
CA ALA A 194 11.03 -1.10 11.40
C ALA A 194 9.78 -0.93 10.52
N VAL A 195 9.43 -1.94 9.71
CA VAL A 195 8.20 -1.95 8.89
C VAL A 195 6.96 -1.78 9.74
N ALA A 196 6.82 -2.56 10.81
CA ALA A 196 5.70 -2.44 11.75
C ALA A 196 5.58 -1.05 12.37
N THR A 197 6.71 -0.34 12.49
CA THR A 197 6.73 1.04 12.97
C THR A 197 6.28 2.02 11.89
N LEU A 198 6.76 1.88 10.65
CA LEU A 198 6.43 2.77 9.53
C LEU A 198 4.96 2.63 9.09
N ALA A 199 4.46 1.40 8.97
CA ALA A 199 3.13 1.12 8.43
C ALA A 199 1.99 1.82 9.20
N ARG A 200 2.13 2.02 10.53
CA ARG A 200 1.10 2.70 11.36
C ARG A 200 0.83 4.14 10.94
N PHE A 201 1.86 4.80 10.40
CA PHE A 201 1.75 6.19 10.02
C PHE A 201 0.99 6.33 8.70
N CYS A 202 0.60 5.21 8.08
CA CYS A 202 -0.35 5.18 6.98
C CYS A 202 -1.75 4.79 7.48
N PRO A 203 -2.56 5.74 7.98
CA PRO A 203 -3.88 5.43 8.53
C PRO A 203 -4.87 4.89 7.49
N CYS A 204 -4.61 5.07 6.19
CA CYS A 204 -5.45 4.55 5.10
C CYS A 204 -5.03 3.15 4.61
N GLY A 205 -3.99 2.53 5.20
CA GLY A 205 -3.64 1.14 4.93
C GLY A 205 -3.06 0.84 3.54
N VAL A 206 -2.53 1.84 2.83
CA VAL A 206 -1.92 1.65 1.50
C VAL A 206 -0.41 1.37 1.54
N TYR A 207 0.25 1.58 2.69
CA TYR A 207 1.67 1.29 2.83
C TYR A 207 1.94 -0.20 2.60
N ASN A 208 2.91 -0.55 1.74
CA ASN A 208 3.24 -1.94 1.45
C ASN A 208 4.32 -2.45 2.42
N PRO A 209 3.96 -3.24 3.45
CA PRO A 209 4.95 -3.73 4.40
C PRO A 209 5.99 -4.66 3.76
N SER A 210 5.61 -5.44 2.74
CA SER A 210 6.53 -6.37 2.06
C SER A 210 7.62 -5.62 1.29
N ARG A 211 7.23 -4.62 0.49
CA ARG A 211 8.20 -3.76 -0.21
C ARG A 211 9.10 -3.03 0.79
N ALA A 212 8.52 -2.48 1.86
CA ALA A 212 9.31 -1.76 2.87
C ALA A 212 10.32 -2.68 3.57
N GLN A 213 9.96 -3.94 3.83
CA GLN A 213 10.86 -4.94 4.39
C GLN A 213 12.04 -5.20 3.46
N ARG A 214 11.78 -5.44 2.18
CA ARG A 214 12.81 -5.65 1.16
C ARG A 214 13.79 -4.49 1.08
N VAL A 215 13.29 -3.25 1.03
CA VAL A 215 14.13 -2.04 1.02
C VAL A 215 15.03 -1.94 2.26
N LEU A 216 14.52 -2.33 3.43
CA LEU A 216 15.29 -2.32 4.69
C LEU A 216 16.29 -3.48 4.78
N GLU A 217 15.99 -4.63 4.18
CA GLU A 217 16.92 -5.77 4.07
C GLU A 217 18.09 -5.42 3.14
N GLU A 218 17.82 -4.90 1.94
CA GLU A 218 18.84 -4.42 0.99
C GLU A 218 19.76 -3.38 1.64
N ALA A 219 19.22 -2.51 2.51
CA ALA A 219 20.01 -1.51 3.23
C ALA A 219 21.03 -2.08 4.21
N ARG A 220 20.85 -3.32 4.70
CA ARG A 220 21.82 -3.99 5.58
C ARG A 220 23.06 -4.41 4.81
N ASP A 221 22.88 -4.91 3.60
CA ASP A 221 23.94 -5.47 2.78
C ASP A 221 24.88 -4.40 2.21
N HIS A 222 24.40 -3.15 2.08
CA HIS A 222 25.20 -1.99 1.68
C HIS A 222 26.05 -1.38 2.82
N SER A 223 26.17 -2.05 3.98
CA SER A 223 27.01 -1.59 5.10
C SER A 223 28.42 -2.23 5.10
N ALA A 224 28.84 -2.84 3.99
CA ALA A 224 30.16 -3.43 3.78
C ALA A 224 31.01 -2.59 2.82
#